data_AF-A0A0G2EU26-F1
#
_entry.id   AF-A0A0G2EU26-F1
#
_cell.length_a   1.000
_cell.length_b   1.000
_cell.length_c   1.000
_cell.angle_alpha   90.00
_cell.angle_beta   90.00
_cell.angle_gamma   90.00
#
_symmetry.space_group_name_H-M   'P 1'
#
loop_
_entity.id
_entity.type
_entity.pdbx_description
1 polymer ?
#
loop_
_entity_poly.entity_id
_entity_poly.type
_entity_poly.pdbx_seq_one_letter_code
_entity_poly.pdbx_strand_id
1 'polypeptide(L)'
;MSNDWSMEHKLDDQDLPVGTDSGLATYGPECPSENACDENNFVIYGITGGKQYICYPFVDDGKPYQLKGYNYNGADSGAGKLVEMYGYLGHWGMSTFDLPTSIDDGGQLAAMNLHTTAQGSNTTDVLNSWVFITQSTGGVKLVYGGGFVPGDAWNSIDSIKNMEDVVPLSPVAATQAGKVYALEEKDDGTRRIVEWRRESGDDITFERLKEVETPE
;
A
#
# COMPACT_ATOMS: atom_id res chain seq x y z
N MET A 1 -0.03 -15.05 -26.89
CA MET A 1 0.06 -15.27 -25.44
C MET A 1 -1.29 -15.84 -25.05
N SER A 2 -1.36 -17.07 -24.55
CA SER A 2 -2.60 -17.58 -23.98
C SER A 2 -2.84 -16.84 -22.67
N ASN A 3 -4.08 -16.38 -22.45
CA ASN A 3 -4.49 -15.81 -21.17
C ASN A 3 -4.82 -16.96 -20.22
N ASP A 4 -3.87 -17.88 -20.01
CA ASP A 4 -4.05 -18.98 -19.08
C ASP A 4 -3.83 -18.45 -17.67
N TRP A 5 -4.91 -17.97 -17.07
CA TRP A 5 -4.97 -17.75 -15.64
C TRP A 5 -5.13 -19.12 -14.99
N SER A 6 -4.12 -19.53 -14.21
CA SER A 6 -4.22 -20.71 -13.34
C SER A 6 -4.15 -20.25 -11.89
N MET A 7 -5.00 -20.84 -11.05
CA MET A 7 -4.90 -20.67 -9.62
C MET A 7 -3.86 -21.67 -9.14
N GLU A 8 -2.70 -21.18 -8.73
CA GLU A 8 -1.65 -22.04 -8.16
C GLU A 8 -1.77 -22.02 -6.64
N HIS A 9 -2.20 -23.14 -6.08
CA HIS A 9 -2.28 -23.31 -4.64
C HIS A 9 -0.91 -23.69 -4.06
N LYS A 10 -0.03 -22.70 -3.83
CA LYS A 10 1.27 -22.94 -3.18
C LYS A 10 1.20 -23.00 -1.64
N LEU A 11 0.04 -22.68 -1.04
CA LEU A 11 -0.16 -22.66 0.40
C LEU A 11 -1.13 -23.75 0.90
N ASP A 12 -1.42 -24.76 0.07
CA ASP A 12 -2.60 -25.64 0.19
C ASP A 12 -2.73 -26.45 1.50
N ASP A 13 -1.66 -26.56 2.30
CA ASP A 13 -1.66 -27.29 3.57
C ASP A 13 -1.39 -26.41 4.80
N GLN A 14 -1.29 -25.08 4.64
CA GLN A 14 -1.08 -24.18 5.78
C GLN A 14 -2.26 -23.24 5.94
N ASP A 15 -3.11 -23.54 6.93
CA ASP A 15 -4.09 -22.61 7.46
C ASP A 15 -3.35 -21.35 7.96
N LEU A 16 -3.25 -20.33 7.12
CA LEU A 16 -2.75 -19.03 7.54
C LEU A 16 -3.74 -18.48 8.56
N PRO A 17 -3.29 -18.08 9.76
CA PRO A 17 -4.18 -17.66 10.83
C PRO A 17 -4.71 -16.25 10.58
N VAL A 18 -5.45 -15.99 9.51
CA VAL A 18 -5.90 -14.64 9.13
C VAL A 18 -7.11 -14.23 9.99
N GLY A 19 -7.09 -13.01 10.55
CA GLY A 19 -8.25 -12.44 11.25
C GLY A 19 -9.29 -11.87 10.28
N THR A 20 -10.55 -11.75 10.71
CA THR A 20 -11.64 -11.22 9.86
C THR A 20 -11.44 -9.78 9.39
N ASP A 21 -10.67 -9.00 10.15
CA ASP A 21 -10.42 -7.57 9.89
C ASP A 21 -8.99 -7.33 9.38
N SER A 22 -8.38 -8.37 8.80
CA SER A 22 -6.97 -8.30 8.38
C SER A 22 -6.83 -7.53 7.07
N GLY A 23 -5.95 -6.54 7.07
CA GLY A 23 -5.37 -6.02 5.84
C GLY A 23 -4.39 -7.04 5.24
N LEU A 24 -4.24 -7.00 3.93
CA LEU A 24 -3.26 -7.78 3.17
C LEU A 24 -2.37 -6.81 2.39
N ALA A 25 -1.06 -6.98 2.49
CA ALA A 25 -0.10 -6.29 1.65
C ALA A 25 0.88 -7.29 1.05
N THR A 26 1.18 -7.13 -0.24
CA THR A 26 2.11 -8.00 -0.96
C THR A 26 3.20 -7.18 -1.60
N TYR A 27 4.40 -7.73 -1.66
CA TYR A 27 5.51 -7.17 -2.39
C TYR A 27 6.13 -8.23 -3.28
N GLY A 28 6.45 -7.84 -4.50
CA GLY A 28 7.35 -8.57 -5.36
C GLY A 28 8.28 -7.58 -6.07
N PRO A 29 9.59 -7.79 -6.04
CA PRO A 29 10.52 -6.91 -6.75
C PRO A 29 10.42 -7.13 -8.27
N GLU A 30 10.82 -6.11 -9.03
CA GLU A 30 11.04 -6.28 -10.46
C GLU A 30 12.26 -7.19 -10.67
N CYS A 31 12.02 -8.37 -11.25
CA CYS A 31 13.05 -9.37 -11.45
C CYS A 31 13.53 -9.42 -12.91
N PRO A 32 14.85 -9.56 -13.16
CA PRO A 32 15.39 -9.64 -14.52
C PRO A 32 15.01 -10.94 -15.24
N SER A 33 14.48 -11.94 -14.54
CA SER A 33 13.89 -13.15 -15.11
C SER A 33 12.82 -13.72 -14.17
N GLU A 34 11.98 -14.62 -14.71
CA GLU A 34 10.73 -15.11 -14.10
C GLU A 34 10.85 -15.70 -12.68
N ASN A 35 12.06 -16.07 -12.21
CA ASN A 35 12.25 -16.61 -10.85
C ASN A 35 13.44 -15.98 -10.11
N ALA A 36 14.09 -14.94 -10.65
CA ALA A 36 15.37 -14.46 -10.13
C ALA A 36 15.30 -13.85 -8.72
N CYS A 37 14.12 -13.47 -8.26
CA CYS A 37 13.94 -12.90 -6.92
C CYS A 37 12.64 -13.33 -6.25
N ASP A 38 12.17 -14.55 -6.58
CA ASP A 38 11.05 -15.19 -5.90
C ASP A 38 11.21 -15.21 -4.38
N GLU A 39 12.43 -15.41 -3.91
CA GLU A 39 12.79 -15.41 -2.49
C GLU A 39 12.53 -14.07 -1.77
N ASN A 40 12.40 -12.98 -2.52
CA ASN A 40 12.13 -11.64 -1.99
C ASN A 40 10.63 -11.28 -2.07
N ASN A 41 9.80 -12.13 -2.67
CA ASN A 41 8.36 -11.95 -2.61
C ASN A 41 7.89 -12.18 -1.17
N PHE A 42 7.04 -11.30 -0.66
CA PHE A 42 6.45 -11.48 0.65
C PHE A 42 5.00 -11.02 0.71
N VAL A 43 4.29 -11.59 1.67
CA VAL A 43 2.92 -11.24 2.04
C VAL A 43 2.92 -10.87 3.51
N ILE A 44 2.40 -9.69 3.84
CA ILE A 44 2.16 -9.24 5.22
C ILE A 44 0.66 -9.25 5.47
N TYR A 45 0.26 -9.79 6.60
CA TYR A 45 -1.13 -9.82 7.03
C TYR A 45 -1.25 -9.72 8.55
N GLY A 46 -2.38 -9.18 9.00
CA GLY A 46 -2.76 -9.16 10.41
C GLY A 46 -3.48 -10.44 10.83
N ILE A 47 -3.58 -10.66 12.14
CA ILE A 47 -4.44 -11.71 12.72
C ILE A 47 -5.27 -11.14 13.86
N THR A 48 -6.33 -11.84 14.25
CA THR A 48 -7.12 -11.47 15.43
C THR A 48 -6.23 -11.39 16.68
N GLY A 49 -6.28 -10.25 17.39
CA GLY A 49 -5.41 -9.96 18.54
C GLY A 49 -4.17 -9.13 18.21
N GLY A 50 -4.10 -8.57 16.99
CA GLY A 50 -3.17 -7.52 16.59
C GLY A 50 -1.79 -7.99 16.18
N LYS A 51 -1.53 -9.29 16.13
CA LYS A 51 -0.21 -9.75 15.69
C LYS A 51 -0.10 -9.63 14.17
N GLN A 52 1.04 -9.17 13.70
CA GLN A 52 1.37 -9.12 12.27
C GLN A 52 2.29 -10.29 11.90
N TYR A 53 2.05 -10.84 10.72
CA TYR A 53 2.82 -11.95 10.17
C TYR A 53 3.34 -11.59 8.80
N ILE A 54 4.51 -12.13 8.48
CA ILE A 54 5.08 -12.09 7.15
C ILE A 54 5.28 -13.52 6.64
N CYS A 55 4.93 -13.77 5.39
CA CYS A 55 5.12 -15.03 4.71
C CYS A 55 5.96 -14.78 3.45
N TYR A 56 6.97 -15.61 3.21
CA TYR A 56 7.77 -15.62 1.98
C TYR A 56 7.36 -16.86 1.17
N PRO A 57 6.42 -16.77 0.21
CA PRO A 57 5.79 -17.93 -0.41
C PRO A 57 6.76 -18.87 -1.15
N PHE A 58 7.96 -18.41 -1.48
CA PHE A 58 8.97 -19.18 -2.21
C PHE A 58 10.16 -19.60 -1.34
N VAL A 59 10.12 -19.28 -0.03
CA VAL A 59 11.17 -19.63 0.94
C VAL A 59 10.51 -20.40 2.10
N ASP A 60 11.23 -21.36 2.68
CA ASP A 60 10.79 -22.09 3.88
C ASP A 60 9.39 -22.70 3.80
N ASP A 61 9.00 -23.21 2.63
CA ASP A 61 7.67 -23.79 2.35
C ASP A 61 6.51 -22.80 2.62
N GLY A 62 6.74 -21.49 2.47
CA GLY A 62 5.73 -20.47 2.72
C GLY A 62 5.33 -20.35 4.20
N LYS A 63 6.16 -20.84 5.13
CA LYS A 63 5.84 -20.75 6.56
C LYS A 63 5.75 -19.29 7.02
N PRO A 64 4.69 -18.91 7.75
CA PRO A 64 4.55 -17.56 8.22
C PRO A 64 5.42 -17.29 9.46
N TYR A 65 6.08 -16.15 9.46
CA TYR A 65 6.89 -15.63 10.54
C TYR A 65 6.12 -14.55 11.29
N GLN A 66 5.88 -14.76 12.59
CA GLN A 66 5.34 -13.70 13.42
C GLN A 66 6.38 -12.60 13.59
N LEU A 67 6.01 -11.36 13.24
CA LEU A 67 6.84 -10.20 13.48
C LEU A 67 6.78 -9.88 15.00
N LYS A 68 7.91 -10.06 15.70
CA LYS A 68 7.96 -9.93 17.16
C LYS A 68 7.93 -8.47 17.59
N GLY A 69 7.17 -8.17 18.65
CA GLY A 69 7.11 -6.84 19.26
C GLY A 69 6.00 -5.95 18.71
N TYR A 70 5.14 -6.48 17.83
CA TYR A 70 4.14 -5.69 17.11
C TYR A 70 2.74 -6.27 17.37
N ASN A 71 1.91 -5.48 18.06
CA ASN A 71 0.52 -5.80 18.38
C ASN A 71 -0.38 -4.65 17.91
N TYR A 72 -0.72 -4.65 16.62
CA TYR A 72 -1.55 -3.67 15.94
C TYR A 72 -2.74 -4.34 15.24
N ASN A 73 -3.94 -3.81 15.47
CA ASN A 73 -5.14 -4.33 14.84
C ASN A 73 -5.27 -3.71 13.44
N GLY A 74 -4.94 -4.50 12.42
CA GLY A 74 -4.88 -4.01 11.05
C GLY A 74 -3.71 -3.06 10.83
N ALA A 75 -3.97 -1.93 10.18
CA ALA A 75 -2.97 -0.89 9.95
C ALA A 75 -2.96 0.21 11.03
N ASP A 76 -3.90 0.17 11.99
CA ASP A 76 -3.91 1.11 13.11
C ASP A 76 -3.05 0.58 14.26
N SER A 77 -2.18 1.45 14.76
CA SER A 77 -1.42 1.21 15.98
C SER A 77 -2.28 1.08 17.26
N GLY A 78 -3.60 1.24 17.13
CA GLY A 78 -4.58 1.28 18.21
C GLY A 78 -4.84 2.69 18.76
N ALA A 79 -4.25 3.70 18.12
CA ALA A 79 -4.34 5.12 18.52
C ALA A 79 -4.77 6.03 17.36
N GLY A 80 -5.21 5.47 16.22
CA GLY A 80 -5.44 6.21 14.98
C GLY A 80 -4.15 6.77 14.38
N LYS A 81 -3.01 6.10 14.61
CA LYS A 81 -1.68 6.55 14.15
C LYS A 81 -1.07 5.55 13.18
N LEU A 82 -0.44 6.09 12.15
CA LEU A 82 0.29 5.33 11.13
C LEU A 82 1.76 5.22 11.54
N VAL A 83 2.30 4.01 11.39
CA VAL A 83 3.73 3.72 11.56
C VAL A 83 4.28 3.11 10.28
N GLU A 84 5.56 3.30 10.04
CA GLU A 84 6.27 2.67 8.92
C GLU A 84 6.86 1.35 9.40
N MET A 85 6.61 0.26 8.67
CA MET A 85 7.36 -0.97 8.81
C MET A 85 8.33 -1.09 7.64
N TYR A 86 9.60 -1.36 7.94
CA TYR A 86 10.67 -1.43 6.93
C TYR A 86 11.48 -2.72 7.07
N GLY A 87 11.94 -3.23 5.93
CA GLY A 87 12.78 -4.43 5.84
C GLY A 87 14.13 -4.11 5.20
N TYR A 88 15.23 -4.58 5.80
CA TYR A 88 16.58 -4.46 5.23
C TYR A 88 17.41 -5.70 5.56
N LEU A 89 17.96 -6.35 4.53
CA LEU A 89 18.82 -7.54 4.65
C LEU A 89 18.21 -8.66 5.54
N GLY A 90 16.91 -8.94 5.37
CA GLY A 90 16.20 -9.96 6.15
C GLY A 90 15.83 -9.54 7.57
N HIS A 91 16.10 -8.29 7.96
CA HIS A 91 15.67 -7.73 9.24
C HIS A 91 14.47 -6.81 9.05
N TRP A 92 13.45 -6.99 9.88
CA TRP A 92 12.27 -6.15 9.92
C TRP A 92 12.29 -5.23 11.14
N GLY A 93 12.06 -3.95 10.90
CA GLY A 93 11.93 -2.92 11.92
C GLY A 93 10.67 -2.10 11.71
N MET A 94 10.38 -1.24 12.68
CA MET A 94 9.37 -0.21 12.55
C MET A 94 9.93 1.14 12.94
N SER A 95 9.33 2.19 12.39
CA SER A 95 9.57 3.53 12.86
C SER A 95 9.23 3.66 14.35
N THR A 96 10.04 4.42 15.07
CA THR A 96 9.76 4.81 16.46
C THR A 96 8.95 6.10 16.56
N PHE A 97 8.51 6.62 15.41
CA PHE A 97 7.75 7.86 15.29
C PHE A 97 6.47 7.60 14.50
N ASP A 98 5.44 8.39 14.81
CA ASP A 98 4.19 8.41 14.07
C ASP A 98 4.39 9.20 12.77
N LEU A 99 3.81 8.71 11.67
CA LEU A 99 3.69 9.51 10.46
C LEU A 99 2.76 10.71 10.70
N PRO A 100 2.93 11.84 9.99
CA PRO A 100 2.29 13.12 10.31
C PRO A 100 0.81 13.18 9.88
N THR A 101 0.02 12.17 10.26
CA THR A 101 -1.43 12.15 10.05
C THR A 101 -2.12 11.31 11.12
N SER A 102 -3.44 11.45 11.20
CA SER A 102 -4.30 10.49 11.88
C SER A 102 -5.07 9.67 10.85
N ILE A 103 -5.36 8.42 11.19
CA ILE A 103 -6.19 7.52 10.40
C ILE A 103 -7.55 7.40 11.10
N ASP A 104 -8.61 7.47 10.31
CA ASP A 104 -9.97 7.21 10.79
C ASP A 104 -10.17 5.70 10.99
N ASP A 105 -10.97 5.31 11.98
CA ASP A 105 -11.32 3.90 12.16
C ASP A 105 -11.97 3.32 10.88
N GLY A 106 -11.47 2.17 10.43
CA GLY A 106 -11.84 1.55 9.15
C GLY A 106 -11.21 2.17 7.89
N GLY A 107 -10.33 3.17 8.03
CA GLY A 107 -9.63 3.79 6.90
C GLY A 107 -8.82 2.77 6.10
N GLN A 108 -9.00 2.75 4.77
CA GLN A 108 -8.27 1.87 3.87
C GLN A 108 -6.97 2.55 3.40
N LEU A 109 -5.93 1.75 3.21
CA LEU A 109 -4.59 2.22 2.84
C LEU A 109 -4.13 1.62 1.52
N ALA A 110 -3.43 2.42 0.72
CA ALA A 110 -2.58 1.93 -0.35
C ALA A 110 -1.25 2.66 -0.32
N ALA A 111 -0.16 1.93 -0.51
CA ALA A 111 1.18 2.49 -0.58
C ALA A 111 1.78 2.26 -1.97
N MET A 112 2.56 3.22 -2.46
CA MET A 112 3.40 3.06 -3.63
C MET A 112 4.75 3.74 -3.42
N ASN A 113 5.77 3.19 -4.06
CA ASN A 113 7.06 3.85 -4.18
C ASN A 113 7.21 4.35 -5.60
N LEU A 114 7.56 5.63 -5.76
CA LEU A 114 7.89 6.21 -7.04
C LEU A 114 9.39 6.43 -7.12
N HIS A 115 10.02 5.81 -8.11
CA HIS A 115 11.38 6.14 -8.49
C HIS A 115 11.36 7.45 -9.28
N THR A 116 11.90 8.51 -8.69
CA THR A 116 12.13 9.76 -9.41
C THR A 116 13.62 9.90 -9.64
N THR A 117 14.02 10.00 -10.90
CA THR A 117 15.34 10.50 -11.24
C THR A 117 15.37 11.99 -10.89
N ALA A 118 16.25 12.39 -9.97
CA ALA A 118 16.47 13.80 -9.69
C ALA A 118 16.88 14.48 -11.01
N GLN A 119 16.07 15.43 -11.48
CA GLN A 119 16.37 16.15 -12.71
C GLN A 119 17.72 16.87 -12.58
N GLY A 120 18.71 16.43 -13.36
CA GLY A 120 19.93 17.19 -13.60
C GLY A 120 21.11 16.94 -12.65
N SER A 121 21.07 15.96 -11.76
CA SER A 121 22.24 15.60 -10.95
C SER A 121 22.55 14.10 -11.06
N ASN A 122 23.84 13.76 -11.15
CA ASN A 122 24.38 12.39 -11.08
C ASN A 122 24.19 11.75 -9.69
N THR A 123 23.11 12.08 -8.97
CA THR A 123 22.90 11.74 -7.57
C THR A 123 21.70 10.81 -7.46
N THR A 124 21.99 9.59 -7.01
CA THR A 124 21.14 8.65 -6.26
C THR A 124 19.63 8.76 -6.51
N ASP A 125 19.07 7.71 -7.14
CA ASP A 125 17.63 7.47 -7.16
C ASP A 125 17.05 7.69 -5.76
N VAL A 126 16.18 8.69 -5.63
CA VAL A 126 15.46 8.94 -4.39
C VAL A 126 14.18 8.13 -4.48
N LEU A 127 14.02 7.20 -3.54
CA LEU A 127 12.78 6.47 -3.36
C LEU A 127 11.79 7.39 -2.62
N ASN A 128 10.69 7.71 -3.28
CA ASN A 128 9.59 8.47 -2.68
C ASN A 128 8.45 7.53 -2.34
N SER A 129 8.14 7.41 -1.05
CA SER A 129 7.08 6.58 -0.50
C SER A 129 5.81 7.39 -0.32
N TRP A 130 4.69 6.91 -0.88
CA TRP A 130 3.40 7.61 -0.92
C TRP A 130 2.34 6.67 -0.36
N VAL A 131 1.58 7.13 0.64
CA VAL A 131 0.53 6.37 1.31
C VAL A 131 -0.79 7.12 1.20
N PHE A 132 -1.74 6.53 0.49
CA PHE A 132 -3.11 7.02 0.30
C PHE A 132 -4.02 6.44 1.37
N ILE A 133 -4.87 7.28 1.94
CA ILE A 133 -5.74 6.92 3.07
C ILE A 133 -7.15 7.43 2.79
N THR A 134 -8.13 6.53 2.69
CA THR A 134 -9.53 6.94 2.55
C THR A 134 -10.10 7.37 3.90
N GLN A 135 -10.93 8.42 3.89
CA GLN A 135 -11.45 9.03 5.12
C GLN A 135 -12.90 8.62 5.41
N SER A 136 -13.30 8.73 6.68
CA SER A 136 -14.68 8.50 7.14
C SER A 136 -15.67 9.54 6.65
N THR A 137 -15.19 10.73 6.28
CA THR A 137 -15.98 11.81 5.68
C THR A 137 -16.04 11.74 4.16
N GLY A 138 -15.39 10.75 3.54
CA GLY A 138 -15.11 10.75 2.11
C GLY A 138 -13.80 11.48 1.80
N GLY A 139 -13.30 11.24 0.60
CA GLY A 139 -12.03 11.77 0.15
C GLY A 139 -10.81 10.90 0.49
N VAL A 140 -9.64 11.36 0.02
CA VAL A 140 -8.35 10.70 0.21
C VAL A 140 -7.32 11.67 0.79
N LYS A 141 -6.64 11.25 1.85
CA LYS A 141 -5.41 11.87 2.35
C LYS A 141 -4.18 11.25 1.71
N LEU A 142 -3.10 12.02 1.65
CA LEU A 142 -1.78 11.53 1.29
C LEU A 142 -0.83 11.72 2.47
N VAL A 143 -0.03 10.71 2.76
CA VAL A 143 1.20 10.82 3.53
C VAL A 143 2.36 10.48 2.60
N TYR A 144 3.36 11.34 2.50
CA TYR A 144 4.45 11.13 1.56
C TYR A 144 5.79 11.52 2.17
N GLY A 145 6.82 10.78 1.83
CA GLY A 145 8.18 10.99 2.33
C GLY A 145 9.17 10.39 1.35
N GLY A 146 10.45 10.68 1.55
CA GLY A 146 11.52 10.11 0.74
C GLY A 146 12.83 10.13 1.49
N GLY A 147 13.73 9.23 1.09
CA GLY A 147 15.03 9.06 1.73
C GLY A 147 15.29 7.61 2.11
N PHE A 148 16.55 7.30 2.40
CA PHE A 148 16.99 5.97 2.83
C PHE A 148 16.95 5.81 4.35
N VAL A 149 16.67 6.89 5.09
CA VAL A 149 16.65 6.88 6.55
C VAL A 149 15.20 6.95 7.02
N PRO A 150 14.71 5.93 7.77
CA PRO A 150 13.41 5.99 8.42
C PRO A 150 13.32 7.26 9.28
N GLY A 151 12.32 8.10 9.02
CA GLY A 151 12.11 9.36 9.76
C GLY A 151 12.62 10.62 9.09
N ASP A 152 13.23 10.50 7.92
CA ASP A 152 13.38 11.65 7.03
C ASP A 152 12.00 12.20 6.61
N ALA A 153 11.98 13.48 6.23
CA ALA A 153 10.83 14.38 6.14
C ALA A 153 9.55 13.79 5.50
N TRP A 154 8.78 13.05 6.29
CA TRP A 154 7.40 12.73 5.98
C TRP A 154 6.55 13.99 6.08
N ASN A 155 5.65 14.15 5.13
CA ASN A 155 4.68 15.22 5.02
C ASN A 155 3.29 14.61 4.80
N SER A 156 2.25 15.43 4.93
CA SER A 156 0.87 15.01 4.70
C SER A 156 0.05 16.06 3.98
N ILE A 157 -0.96 15.59 3.26
CA ILE A 157 -2.01 16.37 2.61
C ILE A 157 -3.34 15.79 3.07
N ASP A 158 -4.14 16.58 3.80
CA ASP A 158 -5.42 16.11 4.37
C ASP A 158 -6.54 15.96 3.35
N SER A 159 -6.36 16.47 2.12
CA SER A 159 -7.32 16.31 1.02
C SER A 159 -6.60 16.46 -0.31
N ILE A 160 -6.58 15.40 -1.10
CA ILE A 160 -6.01 15.43 -2.45
C ILE A 160 -7.04 16.02 -3.41
N LYS A 161 -6.61 17.03 -4.18
CA LYS A 161 -7.46 17.65 -5.21
C LYS A 161 -7.94 16.62 -6.24
N ASN A 162 -9.23 16.71 -6.60
CA ASN A 162 -9.96 15.82 -7.51
C ASN A 162 -10.22 14.41 -6.96
N MET A 163 -9.90 14.14 -5.69
CA MET A 163 -10.20 12.87 -5.01
C MET A 163 -11.17 13.07 -3.84
N GLU A 164 -11.79 14.25 -3.70
CA GLU A 164 -12.69 14.59 -2.59
C GLU A 164 -13.98 13.77 -2.59
N ASP A 165 -14.42 13.33 -3.77
CA ASP A 165 -15.67 12.57 -3.96
C ASP A 165 -15.50 11.05 -3.80
N VAL A 166 -14.31 10.60 -3.34
CA VAL A 166 -14.08 9.19 -3.03
C VAL A 166 -15.01 8.74 -1.90
N VAL A 167 -15.65 7.59 -2.10
CA VAL A 167 -16.60 6.99 -1.17
C VAL A 167 -15.94 6.80 0.19
N PRO A 168 -16.59 7.21 1.30
CA PRO A 168 -16.05 7.07 2.64
C PRO A 168 -15.60 5.64 2.96
N LEU A 169 -14.40 5.51 3.54
CA LEU A 169 -13.78 4.23 3.95
C LEU A 169 -13.74 3.15 2.85
N SER A 170 -13.85 3.54 1.57
CA SER A 170 -13.81 2.60 0.46
C SER A 170 -12.39 2.09 0.20
N PRO A 171 -12.23 0.92 -0.45
CA PRO A 171 -10.90 0.46 -0.85
C PRO A 171 -10.20 1.46 -1.77
N VAL A 172 -8.89 1.63 -1.56
CA VAL A 172 -8.00 2.38 -2.43
C VAL A 172 -6.85 1.46 -2.87
N ALA A 173 -6.37 1.65 -4.09
CA ALA A 173 -5.19 0.96 -4.62
C ALA A 173 -4.26 1.97 -5.29
N ALA A 174 -2.96 1.72 -5.25
CA ALA A 174 -1.95 2.55 -5.88
C ALA A 174 -0.92 1.68 -6.59
N THR A 175 -0.33 2.21 -7.66
CA THR A 175 0.64 1.49 -8.49
C THR A 175 1.95 2.27 -8.57
N GLN A 176 3.06 1.58 -8.78
CA GLN A 176 4.37 2.22 -8.98
C GLN A 176 4.43 3.12 -10.22
N ALA A 177 3.47 2.99 -11.16
CA ALA A 177 3.32 3.88 -12.30
C ALA A 177 2.68 5.24 -11.94
N GLY A 178 2.41 5.51 -10.65
CA GLY A 178 1.79 6.75 -10.19
C GLY A 178 0.28 6.82 -10.46
N LYS A 179 -0.37 5.67 -10.64
CA LYS A 179 -1.83 5.58 -10.73
C LYS A 179 -2.46 5.22 -9.40
N VAL A 180 -3.61 5.80 -9.13
CA VAL A 180 -4.44 5.55 -7.94
C VAL A 180 -5.83 5.14 -8.40
N TYR A 181 -6.43 4.19 -7.71
CA TYR A 181 -7.76 3.67 -7.98
C TYR A 181 -8.59 3.68 -6.69
N ALA A 182 -9.83 4.13 -6.78
CA ALA A 182 -10.76 4.18 -5.66
C ALA A 182 -12.21 4.19 -6.18
N LEU A 183 -13.18 4.09 -5.27
CA LEU A 183 -14.60 4.16 -5.61
C LEU A 183 -15.12 5.59 -5.50
N GLU A 184 -15.83 6.07 -6.52
CA GLU A 184 -16.69 7.26 -6.46
C GLU A 184 -18.16 6.84 -6.53
N GLU A 185 -19.04 7.61 -5.88
CA GLU A 185 -20.49 7.49 -6.00
C GLU A 185 -21.02 8.42 -7.08
N LYS A 186 -21.94 7.93 -7.92
CA LYS A 186 -22.60 8.70 -8.96
C LYS A 186 -23.90 9.32 -8.44
N ASP A 187 -24.42 10.29 -9.19
CA ASP A 187 -25.72 10.92 -8.91
C ASP A 187 -26.88 9.90 -8.84
N ASP A 188 -26.74 8.74 -9.47
CA ASP A 188 -27.70 7.64 -9.43
C ASP A 188 -27.51 6.66 -8.24
N GLY A 189 -26.57 6.96 -7.35
CA GLY A 189 -26.22 6.15 -6.18
C GLY A 189 -25.35 4.92 -6.49
N THR A 190 -24.95 4.72 -7.74
CA THR A 190 -24.07 3.61 -8.11
C THR A 190 -22.61 3.94 -7.88
N ARG A 191 -21.79 2.92 -7.58
CA ARG A 191 -20.34 3.07 -7.37
C ARG A 191 -19.55 2.65 -8.60
N ARG A 192 -18.48 3.38 -8.90
CA ARG A 192 -17.57 3.08 -10.02
C ARG A 192 -16.12 3.19 -9.57
N ILE A 193 -15.27 2.33 -10.13
CA ILE A 193 -13.82 2.46 -9.98
C ILE A 193 -13.37 3.61 -10.86
N VAL A 194 -12.64 4.55 -10.29
CA VAL A 194 -12.07 5.69 -10.99
C VAL A 194 -10.56 5.60 -10.93
N GLU A 195 -9.90 5.97 -12.04
CA GLU A 195 -8.45 6.05 -12.13
C GLU A 195 -8.00 7.51 -12.05
N TRP A 196 -7.00 7.76 -11.21
CA TRP A 196 -6.25 9.01 -11.19
C TRP A 196 -4.80 8.75 -11.56
N ARG A 197 -4.17 9.75 -12.17
CA ARG A 197 -2.75 9.73 -12.51
C ARG A 197 -2.07 10.95 -11.90
N ARG A 198 -0.92 10.72 -11.25
CA ARG A 198 -0.06 11.81 -10.79
C ARG A 198 0.36 12.68 -11.98
N GLU A 199 0.19 13.99 -11.86
CA GLU A 199 0.70 14.94 -12.86
C GLU A 199 2.21 15.14 -12.72
N SER A 200 2.89 15.43 -13.83
CA SER A 200 4.30 15.79 -13.80
C SER A 200 4.49 17.19 -13.23
N GLY A 201 5.35 17.35 -12.24
CA GLY A 201 5.66 18.65 -11.63
C GLY A 201 6.19 18.49 -10.21
N ASP A 202 6.55 19.63 -9.62
CA ASP A 202 7.00 19.70 -8.23
C ASP A 202 5.81 19.61 -7.25
N ASP A 203 4.64 20.10 -7.66
CA ASP A 203 3.40 20.00 -6.90
C ASP A 203 2.84 18.58 -6.95
N ILE A 204 2.30 18.11 -5.83
CA ILE A 204 1.62 16.82 -5.75
C ILE A 204 0.16 17.01 -6.17
N THR A 205 -0.10 16.83 -7.47
CA THR A 205 -1.45 16.89 -8.05
C THR A 205 -1.79 15.61 -8.82
N PHE A 206 -3.08 15.36 -8.94
CA PHE A 206 -3.63 14.19 -9.63
C PHE A 206 -4.69 14.62 -10.63
N GLU A 207 -4.55 14.11 -11.84
CA GLU A 207 -5.55 14.21 -12.89
C GLU A 207 -6.51 13.02 -12.74
N ARG A 208 -7.80 13.31 -12.56
CA ARG A 208 -8.86 12.30 -12.67
C ARG A 208 -9.00 11.91 -14.14
N LEU A 209 -8.75 10.66 -14.48
CA LEU A 209 -8.77 10.19 -15.86
C LEU A 209 -10.17 9.75 -16.26
N LYS A 210 -10.52 8.49 -15.99
CA LYS A 210 -11.78 7.89 -16.43
C LYS A 210 -12.29 6.88 -15.41
N GLU A 211 -13.54 6.52 -15.57
CA GLU A 211 -14.09 5.31 -14.98
C GLU A 211 -13.46 4.09 -15.64
N VAL A 212 -13.11 3.11 -14.82
CA VAL A 212 -12.64 1.82 -15.31
C VAL A 212 -13.87 1.00 -15.69
N GLU A 213 -13.97 0.66 -16.98
CA GLU A 213 -14.98 -0.28 -17.46
C GLU A 213 -14.73 -1.63 -16.81
N THR A 214 -15.72 -2.13 -16.07
CA THR A 214 -15.70 -3.50 -15.55
C THR A 214 -16.46 -4.37 -16.54
N PRO A 215 -15.91 -5.55 -16.94
CA PRO A 215 -16.67 -6.50 -17.75
C PRO A 215 -17.97 -6.88 -17.04
N GLU A 216 -19.06 -6.97 -17.80
CA GLU A 216 -20.34 -7.53 -17.31
C GLU A 216 -20.24 -9.04 -17.00
#